data_AF-A0A2X0W0B0-F1
#
_entry.id   AF-A0A2X0W0B0-F1
#
_cell.length_a   1.000
_cell.length_b   1.000
_cell.length_c   1.000
_cell.angle_alpha   90.00
_cell.angle_beta   90.00
_cell.angle_gamma   90.00
#
_symmetry.space_group_name_H-M   'P 1'
#
loop_
_entity.id
_entity.type
_entity.pdbx_description
1 polymer ?
#
loop_
_entity_poly.entity_id
_entity_poly.type
_entity_poly.pdbx_seq_one_letter_code
_entity_poly.pdbx_strand_id
1 'polypeptide(L)'
;MGKVKDNEDLEKKALDLISRYNLKALLVTRSEDGMSLIVPGRKAEHLPTNAREVYDVTGAGDTVIGTIGACLASGSSLSEACAIANTAAGIVVGKLGTSTVSVDEIKHELGLKQKQQQEHTWQRKLLSRVAKLKAQGLKIVMTNGCFDILHKGHLDYLKRARALGDILIVAVNTDSSVQMLKGPSRPINALEDRMIMLDALECTSLITYFDEETPESLIAAVLPDILVKAAIIL
;
A
#
# COMPACT_ATOMS: atom_id res chain seq x y z
N MET A 1 10.90 34.92 -7.04
CA MET A 1 12.12 34.22 -7.49
C MET A 1 12.62 34.68 -8.86
N GLY A 2 11.75 34.98 -9.83
CA GLY A 2 12.20 35.38 -11.18
C GLY A 2 12.80 34.21 -11.96
N LYS A 3 13.50 34.49 -13.07
CA LYS A 3 14.20 33.43 -13.84
C LYS A 3 15.35 32.84 -13.03
N VAL A 4 15.49 31.52 -13.03
CA VAL A 4 16.53 30.75 -12.34
C VAL A 4 17.32 29.98 -13.40
N LYS A 5 18.66 29.97 -13.30
CA LYS A 5 19.54 29.28 -14.27
C LYS A 5 19.83 27.83 -13.89
N ASP A 6 20.11 27.60 -12.62
CA ASP A 6 20.54 26.32 -12.05
C ASP A 6 20.23 26.29 -10.54
N ASN A 7 20.59 25.19 -9.88
CA ASN A 7 20.35 25.03 -8.44
C ASN A 7 21.14 26.05 -7.60
N GLU A 8 22.35 26.43 -8.01
CA GLU A 8 23.17 27.38 -7.26
C GLU A 8 22.57 28.80 -7.30
N ASP A 9 22.10 29.23 -8.46
CA ASP A 9 21.36 30.48 -8.65
C ASP A 9 20.03 30.47 -7.86
N LEU A 10 19.34 29.32 -7.83
CA LEU A 10 18.12 29.13 -7.02
C LEU A 10 18.40 29.30 -5.53
N GLU A 11 19.42 28.61 -5.02
CA GLU A 11 19.82 28.65 -3.61
C GLU A 11 20.22 30.07 -3.19
N LYS A 12 21.04 30.75 -4.00
CA LYS A 12 21.45 32.13 -3.74
C LYS A 12 20.24 33.07 -3.66
N LYS A 13 19.33 33.01 -4.62
CA LYS A 13 18.11 33.83 -4.63
C LYS A 13 17.18 33.48 -3.47
N ALA A 14 17.10 32.21 -3.06
CA ALA A 14 16.33 31.80 -1.90
C ALA A 14 16.88 32.43 -0.62
N LEU A 15 18.19 32.37 -0.42
CA LEU A 15 18.84 32.95 0.76
C LEU A 15 18.69 34.49 0.80
N ASP A 16 18.77 35.16 -0.35
CA ASP A 16 18.51 36.60 -0.45
C ASP A 16 17.07 36.95 -0.03
N LEU A 17 16.08 36.19 -0.49
CA LEU A 17 14.67 36.38 -0.11
C LEU A 17 14.45 36.08 1.37
N ILE A 18 15.05 35.01 1.88
CA ILE A 18 14.97 34.66 3.29
C ILE A 18 15.50 35.80 4.17
N SER A 19 16.67 36.35 3.82
CA SER A 19 17.27 37.48 4.54
C SER A 19 16.40 38.73 4.43
N ARG A 20 15.96 39.08 3.22
CA ARG A 20 15.16 40.29 2.96
C ARG A 20 13.83 40.30 3.72
N TYR A 21 13.18 39.14 3.86
CA TYR A 21 11.87 39.00 4.48
C TYR A 21 11.91 38.36 5.88
N ASN A 22 13.12 38.16 6.44
CA ASN A 22 13.33 37.55 7.75
C ASN A 22 12.58 36.21 7.93
N LEU A 23 12.69 35.33 6.94
CA LEU A 23 12.02 34.02 6.94
C LEU A 23 12.88 32.97 7.67
N LYS A 24 12.24 31.95 8.23
CA LYS A 24 12.96 30.81 8.84
C LYS A 24 13.42 29.78 7.81
N ALA A 25 12.66 29.66 6.72
CA ALA A 25 12.91 28.75 5.62
C ALA A 25 12.16 29.24 4.38
N LEU A 26 12.55 28.76 3.21
CA LEU A 26 11.81 28.96 1.97
C LEU A 26 11.69 27.62 1.23
N LEU A 27 10.45 27.21 0.96
CA LEU A 27 10.14 26.09 0.07
C LEU A 27 9.79 26.65 -1.32
N VAL A 28 10.42 26.10 -2.35
CA VAL A 28 10.23 26.51 -3.74
C VAL A 28 9.67 25.31 -4.51
N THR A 29 8.48 25.45 -5.07
CA THR A 29 7.94 24.48 -6.02
C THR A 29 8.59 24.68 -7.40
N ARG A 30 9.04 23.58 -8.01
CA ARG A 30 9.80 23.56 -9.26
C ARG A 30 9.15 22.69 -10.33
N SER A 31 7.82 22.58 -10.30
CA SER A 31 7.05 21.80 -11.29
C SER A 31 7.60 20.36 -11.41
N GLU A 32 8.00 19.94 -12.61
CA GLU A 32 8.56 18.61 -12.92
C GLU A 32 9.91 18.32 -12.25
N ASP A 33 10.63 19.33 -11.76
CA ASP A 33 11.84 19.13 -10.96
C ASP A 33 11.52 18.83 -9.48
N GLY A 34 10.25 18.93 -9.07
CA GLY A 34 9.80 18.71 -7.69
C GLY A 34 9.89 19.96 -6.82
N MET A 35 10.59 19.90 -5.69
CA MET A 35 10.68 21.00 -4.72
C MET A 35 12.10 21.23 -4.19
N SER A 36 12.40 22.47 -3.79
CA SER A 36 13.64 22.82 -3.07
C SER A 36 13.30 23.46 -1.73
N LEU A 37 13.80 22.88 -0.63
CA LEU A 37 13.73 23.47 0.71
C LEU A 37 15.07 24.12 1.06
N ILE A 38 15.03 25.41 1.39
CA ILE A 38 16.19 26.19 1.79
C ILE A 38 16.00 26.67 3.22
N VAL A 39 16.96 26.33 4.08
CA VAL A 39 17.02 26.75 5.48
C VAL A 39 18.38 27.40 5.74
N PRO A 40 18.45 28.64 6.29
CA PRO A 40 19.73 29.29 6.56
C PRO A 40 20.66 28.43 7.41
N GLY A 41 21.94 28.35 7.01
CA GLY A 41 22.95 27.57 7.72
C GLY A 41 22.84 26.05 7.54
N ARG A 42 21.95 25.56 6.66
CA ARG A 42 21.87 24.15 6.27
C ARG A 42 22.08 24.02 4.76
N LYS A 43 22.50 22.81 4.34
CA LYS A 43 22.55 22.45 2.92
C LYS A 43 21.13 22.45 2.35
N ALA A 44 20.95 22.97 1.14
CA ALA A 44 19.65 22.92 0.46
C ALA A 44 19.21 21.47 0.20
N GLU A 45 17.92 21.23 0.38
CA GLU A 45 17.30 19.93 0.11
C GLU A 45 16.51 20.02 -1.20
N HIS A 46 16.92 19.26 -2.21
CA HIS A 46 16.20 19.16 -3.48
C HIS A 46 15.46 17.83 -3.53
N LEU A 47 14.14 17.91 -3.55
CA LEU A 47 13.20 16.79 -3.51
C LEU A 47 12.66 16.57 -4.93
N PRO A 48 13.24 15.64 -5.72
CA PRO A 48 12.73 15.36 -7.06
C PRO A 48 11.31 14.80 -6.97
N THR A 49 10.44 15.17 -7.90
CA THR A 49 9.12 14.54 -8.04
C THR A 49 9.24 13.22 -8.82
N ASN A 50 8.39 12.26 -8.48
CA ASN A 50 8.28 10.97 -9.19
C ASN A 50 7.11 10.96 -10.19
N ALA A 51 6.47 12.09 -10.45
CA ALA A 51 5.29 12.14 -11.31
C ALA A 51 5.60 11.61 -12.72
N ARG A 52 5.11 10.40 -13.03
CA ARG A 52 5.41 9.70 -14.29
C ARG A 52 4.71 10.33 -15.49
N GLU A 53 3.58 11.01 -15.28
CA GLU A 53 2.83 11.75 -16.29
C GLU A 53 2.08 12.91 -15.61
N VAL A 54 2.32 14.15 -16.05
CA VAL A 54 1.65 15.35 -15.52
C VAL A 54 0.43 15.63 -16.39
N TYR A 55 -0.77 15.49 -15.81
CA TYR A 55 -2.03 15.72 -16.50
C TYR A 55 -2.58 17.12 -16.23
N ASP A 56 -2.54 17.57 -14.98
CA ASP A 56 -3.12 18.84 -14.55
C ASP A 56 -2.38 19.40 -13.33
N VAL A 57 -1.85 20.63 -13.41
CA VAL A 57 -1.11 21.25 -12.30
C VAL A 57 -2.01 22.04 -11.34
N THR A 58 -3.32 22.08 -11.59
CA THR A 58 -4.26 22.81 -10.73
C THR A 58 -4.40 22.15 -9.36
N GLY A 59 -4.35 22.95 -8.28
CA GLY A 59 -4.47 22.47 -6.90
C GLY A 59 -3.21 21.83 -6.29
N ALA A 60 -2.10 21.70 -7.04
CA ALA A 60 -0.84 21.18 -6.51
C ALA A 60 -0.29 22.03 -5.35
N GLY A 61 -0.34 23.36 -5.51
CA GLY A 61 0.10 24.30 -4.46
C GLY A 61 -0.72 24.19 -3.18
N ASP A 62 -2.04 24.10 -3.28
CA ASP A 62 -2.94 23.94 -2.14
C ASP A 62 -2.69 22.60 -1.43
N THR A 63 -2.42 21.55 -2.20
CA THR A 63 -2.04 20.23 -1.67
C THR A 63 -0.74 20.32 -0.89
N VAL A 64 0.29 21.01 -1.40
CA VAL A 64 1.56 21.22 -0.70
C VAL A 64 1.33 21.94 0.62
N ILE A 65 0.61 23.06 0.60
CA ILE A 65 0.36 23.88 1.79
C ILE A 65 -0.44 23.09 2.84
N GLY A 66 -1.52 22.43 2.42
CA GLY A 66 -2.36 21.64 3.31
C GLY A 66 -1.60 20.45 3.94
N THR A 67 -0.79 19.77 3.14
CA THR A 67 0.00 18.62 3.60
C THR A 67 1.08 19.05 4.59
N ILE A 68 1.83 20.11 4.29
CA ILE A 68 2.84 20.66 5.21
C ILE A 68 2.18 21.10 6.52
N GLY A 69 1.06 21.81 6.43
CA GLY A 69 0.30 22.24 7.61
C GLY A 69 -0.09 21.06 8.49
N ALA A 70 -0.61 19.99 7.90
CA ALA A 70 -0.99 18.77 8.62
C ALA A 70 0.22 18.08 9.27
N CYS A 71 1.32 17.90 8.54
CA CYS A 71 2.54 17.27 9.05
C CYS A 71 3.16 18.06 10.20
N LEU A 72 3.31 19.38 10.05
CA LEU A 72 3.84 20.23 11.11
C LEU A 72 2.94 20.24 12.34
N ALA A 73 1.62 20.24 12.17
CA ALA A 73 0.67 20.14 13.28
C ALA A 73 0.79 18.80 14.03
N SER A 74 1.20 17.72 13.34
CA SER A 74 1.49 16.42 13.94
C SER A 74 2.88 16.30 14.57
N GLY A 75 3.70 17.35 14.52
CA GLY A 75 5.04 17.39 15.10
C GLY A 75 6.15 16.87 14.18
N SER A 76 5.88 16.63 12.89
CA SER A 76 6.92 16.28 11.92
C SER A 76 7.91 17.43 11.71
N SER A 77 9.14 17.10 11.35
CA SER A 77 10.11 18.10 10.92
C SER A 77 9.68 18.73 9.58
N LEU A 78 10.20 19.94 9.30
CA LEU A 78 9.91 20.62 8.04
C LEU A 78 10.40 19.83 6.81
N SER A 79 11.54 19.14 6.93
CA SER A 79 12.08 18.28 5.87
C SER A 79 11.13 17.10 5.56
N GLU A 80 10.68 16.38 6.60
CA GLU A 80 9.70 15.29 6.44
C GLU A 80 8.39 15.79 5.85
N ALA A 81 7.89 16.93 6.34
CA ALA A 81 6.68 17.55 5.83
C ALA A 81 6.81 17.89 4.33
N CYS A 82 7.96 18.42 3.90
CA CYS A 82 8.22 18.72 2.49
C CYS A 82 8.32 17.45 1.63
N ALA A 83 8.93 16.38 2.13
CA ALA A 83 9.01 15.10 1.43
C ALA A 83 7.63 14.47 1.20
N ILE A 84 6.78 14.49 2.24
CA ILE A 84 5.39 14.01 2.15
C ILE A 84 4.58 14.89 1.19
N ALA A 85 4.73 16.21 1.29
CA ALA A 85 4.05 17.16 0.40
C ALA A 85 4.48 17.02 -1.07
N ASN A 86 5.75 16.70 -1.34
CA ASN A 86 6.24 16.47 -2.70
C ASN A 86 5.56 15.25 -3.33
N THR A 87 5.42 14.20 -2.54
CA THR A 87 4.70 12.99 -2.95
C THR A 87 3.23 13.28 -3.18
N ALA A 88 2.58 13.96 -2.23
CA ALA A 88 1.18 14.35 -2.31
C ALA A 88 0.88 15.20 -3.57
N ALA A 89 1.71 16.20 -3.85
CA ALA A 89 1.61 17.03 -5.03
C ALA A 89 1.82 16.22 -6.32
N GLY A 90 2.83 15.35 -6.36
CA GLY A 90 3.09 14.44 -7.49
C GLY A 90 1.90 13.55 -7.83
N ILE A 91 1.18 13.06 -6.81
CA ILE A 91 -0.04 12.26 -7.01
C ILE A 91 -1.18 13.12 -7.57
N VAL A 92 -1.40 14.32 -7.02
CA VAL A 92 -2.50 15.22 -7.44
C VAL A 92 -2.31 15.66 -8.88
N VAL A 93 -1.08 15.98 -9.30
CA VAL A 93 -0.84 16.42 -10.68
C VAL A 93 -0.98 15.31 -11.74
N GLY A 94 -0.97 14.05 -11.30
CA GLY A 94 -1.29 12.89 -12.13
C GLY A 94 -2.79 12.66 -12.31
N LYS A 95 -3.66 13.46 -11.68
CA LYS A 95 -5.12 13.33 -11.74
C LYS A 95 -5.72 14.49 -12.56
N LEU A 96 -6.91 14.26 -13.11
CA LEU A 96 -7.66 15.29 -13.84
C LEU A 96 -8.41 16.22 -12.88
N GLY A 97 -8.24 17.54 -13.04
CA GLY A 97 -8.96 18.57 -12.29
C GLY A 97 -8.48 18.76 -10.85
N THR A 98 -9.24 19.55 -10.09
CA THR A 98 -9.01 19.76 -8.64
C THR A 98 -9.29 18.48 -7.86
N SER A 99 -8.26 17.64 -7.74
CA SER A 99 -8.36 16.36 -7.07
C SER A 99 -7.75 16.41 -5.67
N THR A 100 -8.17 15.49 -4.80
CA THR A 100 -7.60 15.32 -3.46
C THR A 100 -6.66 14.13 -3.42
N VAL A 101 -5.79 14.09 -2.42
CA VAL A 101 -4.94 12.95 -2.11
C VAL A 101 -5.21 12.43 -0.71
N SER A 102 -5.29 11.11 -0.57
CA SER A 102 -5.48 10.41 0.69
C SER A 102 -4.15 9.97 1.29
N VAL A 103 -4.14 9.76 2.62
CA VAL A 103 -2.99 9.21 3.33
C VAL A 103 -2.58 7.84 2.80
N ASP A 104 -3.54 7.05 2.33
CA ASP A 104 -3.30 5.71 1.78
C ASP A 104 -2.55 5.74 0.45
N GLU A 105 -2.84 6.72 -0.41
CA GLU A 105 -2.14 6.95 -1.67
C GLU A 105 -0.70 7.44 -1.41
N ILE A 106 -0.52 8.37 -0.47
CA ILE A 106 0.83 8.85 -0.08
C ILE A 106 1.68 7.70 0.47
N LYS A 107 1.11 6.87 1.36
CA LYS A 107 1.82 5.71 1.93
C LYS A 107 2.18 4.67 0.86
N HIS A 108 1.32 4.49 -0.13
CA HIS A 108 1.59 3.61 -1.26
C HIS A 108 2.77 4.13 -2.09
N GLU A 109 2.74 5.41 -2.43
CA GLU A 109 3.78 6.05 -3.26
C GLU A 109 5.14 6.14 -2.55
N LEU A 110 5.15 6.37 -1.23
CA LEU A 110 6.37 6.34 -0.41
C LEU A 110 6.92 4.92 -0.18
N GLY A 111 6.26 3.87 -0.69
CA GLY A 111 6.65 2.48 -0.44
C GLY A 111 6.52 2.05 1.02
N LEU A 112 5.81 2.84 1.86
CA LEU A 112 5.64 2.59 3.29
C LEU A 112 4.61 1.47 3.59
N LYS A 113 4.03 0.85 2.55
CA LYS A 113 3.11 -0.29 2.64
C LYS A 113 3.76 -1.62 2.26
N GLN A 114 4.85 -2.03 2.93
CA GLN A 114 5.42 -3.36 2.69
C GLN A 114 5.79 -4.22 3.91
N LYS A 115 5.59 -3.81 5.17
CA LYS A 115 5.98 -4.70 6.30
C LYS A 115 5.01 -4.88 7.48
N GLN A 116 4.19 -3.91 7.86
CA GLN A 116 3.38 -4.05 9.08
C GLN A 116 1.86 -4.17 8.84
N GLN A 117 1.40 -3.95 7.61
CA GLN A 117 -0.03 -3.98 7.31
C GLN A 117 -0.54 -5.39 6.97
N GLN A 118 0.32 -6.34 6.58
CA GLN A 118 -0.13 -7.67 6.16
C GLN A 118 -0.69 -8.48 7.35
N GLU A 119 0.05 -8.65 8.46
CA GLU A 119 -0.41 -9.42 9.63
C GLU A 119 -1.81 -9.02 10.16
N HIS A 120 -2.08 -7.72 10.30
CA HIS A 120 -3.34 -7.24 10.90
C HIS A 120 -4.55 -7.18 9.94
N THR A 121 -4.35 -7.40 8.64
CA THR A 121 -5.44 -7.27 7.63
C THR A 121 -6.12 -8.60 7.31
N TRP A 122 -5.43 -9.74 7.50
CA TRP A 122 -5.90 -11.04 7.04
C TRP A 122 -7.17 -11.54 7.75
N GLN A 123 -7.31 -11.34 9.05
CA GLN A 123 -8.51 -11.76 9.78
C GLN A 123 -9.49 -10.62 10.07
N ARG A 124 -8.99 -9.47 10.53
CA ARG A 124 -9.80 -8.45 11.22
C ARG A 124 -10.84 -7.75 10.32
N LYS A 125 -10.75 -7.92 9.00
CA LYS A 125 -11.72 -7.38 8.02
C LYS A 125 -12.22 -8.40 7.01
N LEU A 126 -11.96 -9.70 7.18
CA LEU A 126 -12.36 -10.69 6.18
C LEU A 126 -13.89 -10.65 5.95
N LEU A 127 -14.68 -10.84 7.01
CA LEU A 127 -16.14 -10.92 6.90
C LEU A 127 -16.76 -9.63 6.35
N SER A 128 -16.26 -8.45 6.76
CA SER A 128 -16.77 -7.18 6.25
C SER A 128 -16.40 -6.94 4.79
N ARG A 129 -15.23 -7.40 4.33
CA ARG A 129 -14.86 -7.38 2.90
C ARG A 129 -15.72 -8.35 2.10
N VAL A 130 -15.89 -9.58 2.58
CA VAL A 130 -16.74 -10.58 1.93
C VAL A 130 -18.18 -10.09 1.80
N ALA A 131 -18.75 -9.52 2.86
CA ALA A 131 -20.10 -8.96 2.81
C ALA A 131 -20.24 -7.86 1.75
N LYS A 132 -19.26 -6.96 1.61
CA LYS A 132 -19.24 -5.92 0.56
C LYS A 132 -19.15 -6.50 -0.84
N LEU A 133 -18.27 -7.48 -1.06
CA LEU A 133 -18.09 -8.13 -2.35
C LEU A 133 -19.36 -8.88 -2.77
N LYS A 134 -20.01 -9.58 -1.84
CA LYS A 134 -21.31 -10.20 -2.07
C LYS A 134 -22.41 -9.19 -2.38
N ALA A 135 -22.43 -8.05 -1.67
CA ALA A 135 -23.38 -6.97 -1.97
C ALA A 135 -23.19 -6.36 -3.37
N GLN A 136 -21.99 -6.50 -3.95
CA GLN A 136 -21.69 -6.14 -5.34
C GLN A 136 -22.07 -7.24 -6.35
N GLY A 137 -22.61 -8.38 -5.89
CA GLY A 137 -22.97 -9.51 -6.73
C GLY A 137 -21.79 -10.37 -7.18
N LEU A 138 -20.61 -10.19 -6.57
CA LEU A 138 -19.42 -10.97 -6.92
C LEU A 138 -19.48 -12.37 -6.32
N LYS A 139 -19.14 -13.37 -7.12
CA LYS A 139 -19.14 -14.78 -6.74
C LYS A 139 -17.88 -15.13 -5.96
N ILE A 140 -18.06 -15.59 -4.73
CA ILE A 140 -16.99 -15.92 -3.78
C ILE A 140 -16.65 -17.41 -3.88
N VAL A 141 -15.42 -17.70 -4.25
CA VAL A 141 -14.81 -19.03 -4.19
C VAL A 141 -13.89 -19.09 -2.98
N MET A 142 -13.92 -20.18 -2.23
CA MET A 142 -13.03 -20.40 -1.10
C MET A 142 -12.31 -21.74 -1.23
N THR A 143 -11.05 -21.76 -0.82
CA THR A 143 -10.26 -22.98 -0.64
C THR A 143 -9.46 -22.86 0.66
N ASN A 144 -9.03 -24.00 1.19
CA ASN A 144 -8.12 -24.04 2.32
C ASN A 144 -6.93 -24.98 2.09
N GLY A 145 -5.86 -24.78 2.85
CA GLY A 145 -4.71 -25.68 2.82
C GLY A 145 -3.51 -25.21 3.63
N CYS A 146 -2.53 -26.09 3.74
CA CYS A 146 -1.28 -25.84 4.45
C CYS A 146 -0.31 -24.97 3.63
N PHE A 147 -0.21 -25.19 2.31
CA PHE A 147 0.65 -24.42 1.40
C PHE A 147 2.11 -24.26 1.86
N ASP A 148 2.66 -25.27 2.53
CA ASP A 148 4.01 -25.23 3.11
C ASP A 148 5.10 -24.95 2.06
N ILE A 149 5.31 -25.89 1.14
CA ILE A 149 6.18 -25.66 -0.03
C ILE A 149 5.27 -25.46 -1.24
N LEU A 150 5.19 -24.23 -1.72
CA LEU A 150 4.48 -23.94 -2.96
C LEU A 150 5.22 -24.57 -4.15
N HIS A 151 4.43 -25.14 -5.06
CA HIS A 151 4.92 -25.75 -6.29
C HIS A 151 3.85 -25.61 -7.38
N LYS A 152 4.21 -25.93 -8.62
CA LYS A 152 3.32 -25.79 -9.80
C LYS A 152 1.90 -26.34 -9.56
N GLY A 153 1.77 -27.51 -8.97
CA GLY A 153 0.46 -28.10 -8.63
C GLY A 153 -0.45 -27.20 -7.80
N HIS A 154 0.07 -26.48 -6.80
CA HIS A 154 -0.72 -25.50 -6.03
C HIS A 154 -1.14 -24.31 -6.90
N LEU A 155 -0.25 -23.82 -7.76
CA LEU A 155 -0.57 -22.71 -8.66
C LEU A 155 -1.67 -23.10 -9.66
N ASP A 156 -1.55 -24.26 -10.30
CA ASP A 156 -2.54 -24.77 -11.25
C ASP A 156 -3.90 -24.98 -10.57
N TYR A 157 -3.89 -25.50 -9.34
CA TYR A 157 -5.07 -25.66 -8.50
C TYR A 157 -5.74 -24.32 -8.17
N LEU A 158 -4.99 -23.34 -7.68
CA LEU A 158 -5.51 -22.02 -7.31
C LEU A 158 -6.05 -21.27 -8.54
N LYS A 159 -5.39 -21.38 -9.70
CA LYS A 159 -5.89 -20.82 -10.96
C LYS A 159 -7.23 -21.43 -11.37
N ARG A 160 -7.40 -22.76 -11.24
CA ARG A 160 -8.68 -23.42 -11.53
C ARG A 160 -9.75 -22.99 -10.54
N ALA A 161 -9.43 -22.90 -9.25
CA ALA A 161 -10.37 -22.42 -8.23
C ALA A 161 -10.83 -20.98 -8.54
N ARG A 162 -9.88 -20.08 -8.85
CA ARG A 162 -10.17 -18.69 -9.21
C ARG A 162 -11.09 -18.58 -10.43
N ALA A 163 -11.00 -19.50 -11.39
CA ALA A 163 -11.84 -19.50 -12.59
C ALA A 163 -13.32 -19.82 -12.33
N LEU A 164 -13.69 -20.30 -11.14
CA LEU A 164 -15.07 -20.68 -10.79
C LEU A 164 -15.94 -19.51 -10.28
N GLY A 165 -15.33 -18.36 -10.01
CA GLY A 165 -16.02 -17.15 -9.54
C GLY A 165 -15.15 -15.90 -9.71
N ASP A 166 -15.45 -14.84 -8.97
CA ASP A 166 -14.82 -13.52 -9.11
C ASP A 166 -13.74 -13.26 -8.06
N ILE A 167 -13.90 -13.86 -6.88
CA ILE A 167 -13.01 -13.66 -5.73
C ILE A 167 -12.57 -15.04 -5.24
N LEU A 168 -11.25 -15.27 -5.16
CA LEU A 168 -10.70 -16.45 -4.52
C LEU A 168 -10.18 -16.11 -3.12
N ILE A 169 -10.79 -16.72 -2.10
CA ILE A 169 -10.33 -16.69 -0.72
C ILE A 169 -9.51 -17.94 -0.44
N VAL A 170 -8.27 -17.76 0.04
CA VAL A 170 -7.40 -18.86 0.46
C VAL A 170 -7.23 -18.82 1.98
N ALA A 171 -7.75 -19.84 2.65
CA ALA A 171 -7.59 -20.03 4.10
C ALA A 171 -6.38 -20.94 4.39
N VAL A 172 -5.43 -20.43 5.17
CA VAL A 172 -4.14 -21.07 5.42
C VAL A 172 -4.11 -21.66 6.83
N ASN A 173 -3.69 -22.91 6.97
CA ASN A 173 -3.49 -23.53 8.28
C ASN A 173 -2.38 -22.81 9.06
N THR A 174 -2.57 -22.54 10.36
CA THR A 174 -1.51 -22.11 11.29
C THR A 174 -0.37 -23.13 11.42
N ASP A 175 0.76 -22.72 11.97
CA ASP A 175 1.90 -23.62 12.18
C ASP A 175 1.56 -24.76 13.15
N SER A 176 0.83 -24.46 14.23
CA SER A 176 0.28 -25.43 15.18
C SER A 176 -0.61 -26.46 14.50
N SER A 177 -1.58 -26.04 13.68
CA SER A 177 -2.46 -26.98 12.99
C SER A 177 -1.73 -27.84 11.96
N VAL A 178 -0.73 -27.29 11.26
CA VAL A 178 0.10 -28.08 10.35
C VAL A 178 0.95 -29.11 11.10
N GLN A 179 1.53 -28.75 12.25
CA GLN A 179 2.28 -29.68 13.10
C GLN A 179 1.42 -30.86 13.56
N MET A 180 0.17 -30.59 13.96
CA MET A 180 -0.77 -31.64 14.35
C MET A 180 -1.12 -32.57 13.17
N LEU A 181 -1.30 -32.01 11.96
CA LEU A 181 -1.69 -32.78 10.78
C LEU A 181 -0.54 -33.57 10.13
N LYS A 182 0.68 -33.03 10.13
CA LYS A 182 1.81 -33.55 9.35
C LYS A 182 3.03 -33.95 10.18
N GLY A 183 2.97 -33.75 11.50
CA GLY A 183 4.02 -34.05 12.45
C GLY A 183 4.92 -32.85 12.76
N PRO A 184 5.80 -32.99 13.77
CA PRO A 184 6.52 -31.87 14.38
C PRO A 184 7.58 -31.21 13.49
N SER A 185 7.99 -31.87 12.39
CA SER A 185 8.96 -31.35 11.42
C SER A 185 8.32 -30.46 10.34
N ARG A 186 7.01 -30.19 10.43
CA ARG A 186 6.23 -29.39 9.48
C ARG A 186 5.41 -28.35 10.24
N PRO A 187 5.20 -27.13 9.71
CA PRO A 187 5.64 -26.67 8.39
C PRO A 187 7.13 -26.30 8.36
N ILE A 188 7.70 -26.25 7.16
CA ILE A 188 9.06 -25.72 6.94
C ILE A 188 9.03 -24.19 6.91
N ASN A 189 8.01 -23.62 6.27
CA ASN A 189 7.83 -22.17 6.20
C ASN A 189 6.81 -21.72 7.25
N ALA A 190 7.13 -20.64 7.98
CA ALA A 190 6.22 -20.08 8.97
C ALA A 190 4.91 -19.58 8.33
N LEU A 191 3.86 -19.46 9.12
CA LEU A 191 2.54 -19.01 8.63
C LEU A 191 2.63 -17.71 7.83
N GLU A 192 3.37 -16.74 8.34
CA GLU A 192 3.53 -15.44 7.70
C GLU A 192 4.13 -15.57 6.30
N ASP A 193 5.22 -16.32 6.15
CA ASP A 193 5.89 -16.55 4.87
C ASP A 193 4.94 -17.20 3.85
N ARG A 194 4.19 -18.22 4.29
CA ARG A 194 3.22 -18.92 3.45
C ARG A 194 2.10 -17.99 2.98
N MET A 195 1.61 -17.12 3.86
CA MET A 195 0.58 -16.14 3.52
C MET A 195 1.10 -15.07 2.55
N ILE A 196 2.32 -14.54 2.75
CA ILE A 196 2.96 -13.57 1.85
C ILE A 196 3.12 -14.17 0.46
N MET A 197 3.64 -15.41 0.37
CA MET A 197 3.82 -16.06 -0.92
C MET A 197 2.50 -16.25 -1.67
N LEU A 198 1.42 -16.60 -0.95
CA LEU A 198 0.09 -16.76 -1.54
C LEU A 198 -0.51 -15.42 -1.99
N ASP A 199 -0.40 -14.37 -1.18
CA ASP A 199 -0.90 -13.03 -1.49
C ASP A 199 -0.24 -12.43 -2.74
N ALA A 200 1.03 -12.80 -3.00
CA ALA A 200 1.74 -12.39 -4.21
C ALA A 200 1.23 -13.08 -5.50
N LEU A 201 0.38 -14.12 -5.40
CA LEU A 201 -0.16 -14.81 -6.56
C LEU A 201 -1.36 -14.07 -7.12
N GLU A 202 -1.29 -13.69 -8.41
CA GLU A 202 -2.36 -13.01 -9.15
C GLU A 202 -3.73 -13.71 -9.07
N CYS A 203 -3.75 -15.04 -8.99
CA CYS A 203 -5.00 -15.80 -8.90
C CYS A 203 -5.69 -15.74 -7.53
N THR A 204 -5.04 -15.19 -6.49
CA THR A 204 -5.61 -15.05 -5.15
C THR A 204 -6.18 -13.65 -4.95
N SER A 205 -7.27 -13.54 -4.19
CA SER A 205 -7.95 -12.24 -4.00
C SER A 205 -7.98 -11.82 -2.53
N LEU A 206 -8.17 -12.78 -1.62
CA LEU A 206 -8.12 -12.58 -0.18
C LEU A 206 -7.40 -13.76 0.47
N ILE A 207 -6.51 -13.48 1.41
CA ILE A 207 -5.84 -14.51 2.22
C ILE A 207 -6.35 -14.40 3.67
N THR A 208 -6.50 -15.54 4.33
CA THR A 208 -6.81 -15.63 5.77
C THR A 208 -6.14 -16.86 6.36
N TYR A 209 -6.18 -17.03 7.66
CA TYR A 209 -5.71 -18.23 8.34
C TYR A 209 -6.73 -18.76 9.35
N PHE A 210 -6.58 -20.04 9.69
CA PHE A 210 -7.39 -20.74 10.68
C PHE A 210 -6.52 -21.74 11.45
N ASP A 211 -6.83 -21.92 12.73
CA ASP A 211 -6.09 -22.81 13.64
C ASP A 211 -6.77 -24.17 13.84
N GLU A 212 -8.06 -24.25 13.52
CA GLU A 212 -8.85 -25.49 13.61
C GLU A 212 -8.33 -26.56 12.64
N GLU A 213 -8.58 -27.84 12.96
CA GLU A 213 -8.22 -28.97 12.11
C GLU A 213 -8.90 -28.88 10.72
N THR A 214 -10.17 -28.46 10.73
CA THR A 214 -10.96 -28.15 9.54
C THR A 214 -11.46 -26.70 9.63
N PRO A 215 -11.59 -25.97 8.50
CA PRO A 215 -12.01 -24.55 8.53
C PRO A 215 -13.54 -24.38 8.61
N GLU A 216 -14.27 -25.26 9.28
CA GLU A 216 -15.74 -25.30 9.26
C GLU A 216 -16.36 -24.02 9.82
N SER A 217 -15.89 -23.55 10.97
CA SER A 217 -16.36 -22.29 11.58
C SER A 217 -16.13 -21.09 10.65
N LEU A 218 -14.97 -21.07 9.98
CA LEU A 218 -14.62 -20.03 9.04
C LEU A 218 -15.49 -20.08 7.77
N ILE A 219 -15.72 -21.28 7.22
CA ILE A 219 -16.61 -21.48 6.07
C ILE A 219 -18.03 -21.04 6.42
N ALA A 220 -18.53 -21.40 7.61
CA ALA A 220 -19.86 -21.00 8.07
C ALA A 220 -20.00 -19.48 8.27
N ALA A 221 -18.91 -18.78 8.64
CA ALA A 221 -18.91 -17.33 8.75
C ALA A 221 -18.83 -16.63 7.38
N VAL A 222 -18.03 -17.16 6.44
CA VAL A 222 -17.83 -16.60 5.10
C VAL A 222 -19.00 -16.91 4.16
N LEU A 223 -19.58 -18.11 4.28
CA LEU A 223 -20.60 -18.70 3.39
C LEU A 223 -20.22 -18.57 1.91
N PRO A 224 -19.08 -19.12 1.45
CA PRO A 224 -18.67 -18.98 0.06
C PRO A 224 -19.71 -19.59 -0.89
N ASP A 225 -19.80 -19.08 -2.12
CA ASP A 225 -20.68 -19.62 -3.16
C ASP A 225 -20.16 -20.96 -3.69
N ILE A 226 -18.84 -21.15 -3.69
CA ILE A 226 -18.17 -22.40 -4.09
C ILE A 226 -17.06 -22.71 -3.10
N LEU A 227 -17.01 -23.96 -2.63
CA LEU A 227 -15.90 -24.48 -1.85
C LEU A 227 -15.08 -25.45 -2.70
N VAL A 228 -13.81 -25.12 -2.90
CA VAL A 228 -12.86 -25.97 -3.64
C VAL A 228 -11.96 -26.67 -2.65
N LYS A 229 -11.91 -28.00 -2.71
CA LYS A 229 -10.98 -28.83 -1.94
C LYS A 229 -10.00 -29.49 -2.91
N ALA A 230 -8.74 -29.67 -2.48
CA ALA A 230 -7.78 -30.41 -3.29
C ALA A 230 -8.35 -31.81 -3.60
N ALA A 231 -8.65 -32.05 -4.88
CA ALA A 231 -9.28 -33.23 -5.48
C ALA A 231 -10.83 -33.32 -5.58
N ILE A 232 -11.64 -32.43 -4.98
CA ILE A 232 -13.12 -32.45 -5.13
C ILE A 232 -13.68 -31.01 -5.09
N ILE A 233 -14.54 -30.65 -6.04
CA ILE A 233 -15.37 -29.44 -6.02
C ILE A 233 -16.68 -29.80 -5.32
N LEU A 234 -17.04 -29.12 -4.23
CA LEU A 234 -18.25 -29.36 -3.42
C LEU A 234 -19.21 -28.18 -3.48
#